data_AF-A0A2T3MI22-F1
#
_entry.id   AF-A0A2T3MI22-F1
#
_cell.length_a   1.000
_cell.length_b   1.000
_cell.length_c   1.000
_cell.angle_alpha   90.00
_cell.angle_beta   90.00
_cell.angle_gamma   90.00
#
_symmetry.space_group_name_H-M   'P 1'
#
loop_
_entity.id
_entity.type
_entity.pdbx_description
1 polymer ?
#
loop_
_entity_poly.entity_id
_entity_poly.type
_entity_poly.pdbx_seq_one_letter_code
_entity_poly.pdbx_strand_id
1 'polypeptide(L)'
;MKDNFKSLLKQYRIDNNLSQNDFVDMFISSNNFLLKLDTVTLSRWENGKTEPSIEKKMNIMRTLNLLTQYIESIRGFDKNTKIDASLNIHFGIEYERYKKLNGIDTTQNIQFEYISDKKNLHAHIEKYLMPETIEIINIDPSPTLSIGHWFLNKKTEAFFIHAFVNENIYNNYNYNYNYNNINSIILLEQVTSTKIFYKLCLLSAFNTLLNNNHIDYVFAFANTKCYLKLFLAIGGDIITTMGDLSAPPPCNEVILKHTTVIKIDAIKLLSNKDFLFFCLQSRTELKITTPQLLAQIDDFKC
;
A
#
# COMPACT_ATOMS: atom_id res chain seq x y z
N MET A 1 -5.41 3.71 21.85
CA MET A 1 -4.26 3.12 21.14
C MET A 1 -3.04 3.19 22.05
N LYS A 2 -2.39 2.05 22.29
CA LYS A 2 -1.10 1.93 22.99
C LYS A 2 -0.03 1.59 21.95
N ASP A 3 1.16 2.13 22.10
CA ASP A 3 2.31 1.87 21.23
C ASP A 3 3.64 1.97 22.00
N ASN A 4 4.74 1.53 21.40
CA ASN A 4 6.08 1.58 22.02
C ASN A 4 6.94 2.75 21.49
N PHE A 5 6.34 3.83 20.96
CA PHE A 5 7.08 4.92 20.33
C PHE A 5 8.19 5.49 21.22
N LYS A 6 7.85 5.84 22.46
CA LYS A 6 8.78 6.41 23.45
C LYS A 6 9.99 5.50 23.67
N SER A 7 9.74 4.20 23.86
CA SER A 7 10.78 3.22 24.16
C SER A 7 11.70 3.04 22.95
N LEU A 8 11.14 2.88 21.75
CA LEU A 8 11.91 2.74 20.52
C LEU A 8 12.78 3.98 20.25
N LEU A 9 12.20 5.18 20.39
CA LEU A 9 12.90 6.45 20.18
C LEU A 9 14.10 6.60 21.11
N LYS A 10 13.88 6.36 22.42
CA LYS A 10 14.93 6.48 23.43
C LYS A 10 16.00 5.41 23.28
N GLN A 11 15.60 4.18 22.98
CA GLN A 11 16.51 3.05 22.81
C GLN A 11 17.44 3.29 21.62
N TYR A 12 16.89 3.71 20.47
CA TYR A 12 17.70 4.05 19.29
C TYR A 12 18.75 5.12 19.60
N ARG A 13 18.37 6.19 20.30
CA ARG A 13 19.29 7.27 20.65
C ARG A 13 20.45 6.76 21.52
N ILE A 14 20.14 5.94 22.53
CA ILE A 14 21.15 5.37 23.44
C ILE A 14 22.06 4.39 22.69
N ASP A 15 21.50 3.49 21.89
CA ASP A 15 22.27 2.47 21.16
C ASP A 15 23.23 3.08 20.13
N ASN A 16 22.88 4.26 19.58
CA ASN A 16 23.72 5.00 18.65
C ASN A 16 24.60 6.07 19.34
N ASN A 17 24.65 6.10 20.68
CA ASN A 17 25.44 7.06 21.46
C ASN A 17 25.18 8.54 21.11
N LEU A 18 23.94 8.90 20.78
CA LEU A 18 23.57 10.25 20.39
C LEU A 18 23.17 11.10 21.60
N SER A 19 23.68 12.34 21.67
CA SER A 19 23.09 13.34 22.57
C SER A 19 21.70 13.76 22.08
N GLN A 20 20.93 14.46 22.91
CA GLN A 20 19.63 14.98 22.46
C GLN A 20 19.77 16.03 21.35
N ASN A 21 20.84 16.84 21.37
CA ASN A 21 21.11 17.80 20.31
C ASN A 21 21.43 17.07 19.00
N ASP A 22 22.36 16.12 19.02
CA ASP A 22 22.75 15.35 17.82
C ASP A 22 21.53 14.67 17.19
N PHE A 23 20.63 14.14 18.03
CA PHE A 23 19.44 13.45 17.55
C PHE A 23 18.42 14.40 16.93
N VAL A 24 18.26 15.61 17.48
CA VAL A 24 17.44 16.66 16.85
C VAL A 24 18.05 17.10 15.52
N ASP A 25 19.35 17.34 15.48
CA ASP A 25 20.06 17.77 14.26
C ASP A 25 19.95 16.72 13.14
N MET A 26 20.01 15.43 13.50
CA MET A 26 19.77 14.33 12.59
C MET A 26 18.35 14.36 12.00
N PHE A 27 17.33 14.66 12.79
CA PHE A 27 15.96 14.79 12.29
C PHE A 27 15.76 16.01 11.40
N ILE A 28 16.35 17.15 11.77
CA ILE A 28 16.26 18.40 10.99
C ILE A 28 16.95 18.24 9.63
N SER A 29 18.09 17.56 9.59
CA SER A 29 18.85 17.33 8.35
C SER A 29 18.23 16.28 7.42
N SER A 30 17.48 15.32 7.96
CA SER A 30 16.90 14.22 7.18
C SER A 30 15.47 14.48 6.69
N ASN A 31 14.70 15.35 7.34
CA ASN A 31 13.28 15.51 7.01
C ASN A 31 12.74 16.92 7.31
N ASN A 32 12.25 17.59 6.26
CA ASN A 32 11.62 18.92 6.39
C ASN A 32 10.43 18.94 7.37
N PHE A 33 9.76 17.81 7.56
CA PHE A 33 8.65 17.64 8.49
C PHE A 33 9.05 17.84 9.97
N LEU A 34 10.35 17.73 10.28
CA LEU A 34 10.90 17.81 11.64
C LEU A 34 11.73 19.07 11.89
N LEU A 35 11.76 20.04 10.97
CA LEU A 35 12.56 21.28 11.09
C LEU A 35 12.32 22.09 12.38
N LYS A 36 11.12 21.97 12.98
CA LYS A 36 10.76 22.68 14.23
C LYS A 36 10.93 21.82 15.48
N LEU A 37 11.55 20.64 15.39
CA LEU A 37 11.82 19.81 16.54
C LEU A 37 12.95 20.45 17.37
N ASP A 38 12.70 20.60 18.66
CA ASP A 38 13.71 21.07 19.62
C ASP A 38 13.98 19.98 20.67
N THR A 39 15.08 20.13 21.41
CA THR A 39 15.51 19.15 22.42
C THR A 39 14.57 19.02 23.61
N VAL A 40 13.84 20.08 23.98
CA VAL A 40 12.83 20.03 25.05
C VAL A 40 11.66 19.17 24.61
N THR A 41 11.19 19.36 23.37
CA THR A 41 10.14 18.56 22.76
C THR A 41 10.54 17.09 22.66
N LEU A 42 11.75 16.81 22.15
CA LEU A 42 12.30 15.45 22.10
C LEU A 42 12.36 14.82 23.50
N SER A 43 12.90 15.54 24.49
CA SER A 43 12.99 15.07 25.88
C SER A 43 11.61 14.77 26.48
N ARG A 44 10.60 15.61 26.21
CA ARG A 44 9.22 15.35 26.65
C ARG A 44 8.64 14.07 26.03
N TRP A 45 8.94 13.79 24.76
CA TRP A 45 8.54 12.53 24.11
C TRP A 45 9.25 11.32 24.70
N GLU A 46 10.58 11.38 24.87
CA GLU A 46 11.38 10.29 25.47
C GLU A 46 10.99 9.98 26.91
N ASN A 47 10.40 10.95 27.62
CA ASN A 47 9.92 10.79 28.99
C ASN A 47 8.41 10.50 29.06
N GLY A 48 7.69 10.59 27.94
CA GLY A 48 6.23 10.38 27.88
C GLY A 48 5.42 11.48 28.55
N LYS A 49 5.96 12.71 28.60
CA LYS A 49 5.25 13.90 29.10
C LYS A 49 4.29 14.46 28.06
N THR A 50 4.63 14.31 26.79
CA THR A 50 3.77 14.65 25.64
C THR A 50 3.94 13.57 24.57
N GLU A 51 3.00 13.49 23.63
CA GLU A 51 3.09 12.57 22.49
C GLU A 51 2.91 13.32 21.16
N PRO A 52 3.68 12.98 20.13
CA PRO A 52 3.45 13.48 18.78
C PRO A 52 2.20 12.84 18.15
N SER A 53 1.70 13.44 17.06
CA SER A 53 0.66 12.84 16.22
C SER A 53 1.14 11.52 15.60
N ILE A 54 0.20 10.65 15.20
CA ILE A 54 0.53 9.36 14.55
C ILE A 54 1.40 9.59 13.31
N GLU A 55 1.04 10.54 12.46
CA GLU A 55 1.82 10.93 11.28
C GLU A 55 3.27 11.30 11.62
N LYS A 56 3.47 12.06 12.71
CA LYS A 56 4.81 12.42 13.17
C LYS A 56 5.56 11.24 13.78
N LYS A 57 4.87 10.32 14.47
CA LYS A 57 5.45 9.04 14.93
C LYS A 57 5.91 8.19 13.73
N MET A 58 5.09 8.05 12.69
CA MET A 58 5.43 7.30 11.47
C MET A 58 6.63 7.89 10.74
N ASN A 59 6.65 9.22 10.53
CA ASN A 59 7.78 9.92 9.93
C ASN A 59 9.09 9.66 10.69
N ILE A 60 9.07 9.85 12.01
CA ILE A 60 10.25 9.62 12.86
C ILE A 60 10.69 8.16 12.76
N MET A 61 9.78 7.20 12.93
CA MET A 61 10.13 5.77 12.90
C MET A 61 10.62 5.32 11.53
N ARG A 62 10.14 5.92 10.44
CA ARG A 62 10.63 5.70 9.08
C ARG A 62 12.07 6.23 8.91
N THR A 63 12.35 7.45 9.39
CA THR A 63 13.72 8.02 9.39
C THR A 63 14.70 7.14 10.17
N LEU A 64 14.26 6.53 11.27
CA LEU A 64 15.10 5.64 12.10
C LEU A 64 15.20 4.20 11.58
N ASN A 65 14.52 3.85 10.48
CA ASN A 65 14.33 2.47 10.02
C ASN A 65 13.71 1.53 11.09
N LEU A 66 12.82 2.08 11.94
CA LEU A 66 12.10 1.36 12.99
C LEU A 66 10.58 1.28 12.74
N LEU A 67 10.12 1.66 11.54
CA LEU A 67 8.70 1.75 11.20
C LEU A 67 7.95 0.43 11.42
N THR A 68 8.48 -0.68 10.91
CA THR A 68 7.89 -2.02 11.11
C THR A 68 7.76 -2.37 12.59
N GLN A 69 8.83 -2.20 13.38
CA GLN A 69 8.82 -2.46 14.83
C GLN A 69 7.79 -1.58 15.56
N TYR A 70 7.66 -0.32 15.16
CA TYR A 70 6.66 0.59 15.71
C TYR A 70 5.24 0.11 15.41
N ILE A 71 4.93 -0.20 14.15
CA ILE A 71 3.62 -0.71 13.72
C ILE A 71 3.25 -1.98 14.48
N GLU A 72 4.18 -2.92 14.59
CA GLU A 72 3.98 -4.18 15.30
C GLU A 72 3.75 -4.01 16.80
N SER A 73 4.09 -2.86 17.38
CA SER A 73 3.83 -2.55 18.79
C SER A 73 2.42 -2.00 19.07
N ILE A 74 1.70 -1.56 18.03
CA ILE A 74 0.41 -0.87 18.19
C ILE A 74 -0.68 -1.83 18.66
N ARG A 75 -1.38 -1.47 19.75
CA ARG A 75 -2.48 -2.24 20.36
C ARG A 75 -3.64 -1.35 20.77
N GLY A 76 -4.82 -1.93 21.01
CA GLY A 76 -5.99 -1.21 21.53
C GLY A 76 -6.47 -0.10 20.59
N PHE A 77 -6.68 -0.45 19.32
CA PHE A 77 -7.22 0.39 18.25
C PHE A 77 -8.67 0.01 17.94
N ASP A 78 -9.39 0.92 17.26
CA ASP A 78 -10.76 0.67 16.82
C ASP A 78 -10.77 -0.35 15.67
N LYS A 79 -11.71 -1.28 15.69
CA LYS A 79 -11.89 -2.31 14.66
C LYS A 79 -12.91 -1.89 13.59
N ASN A 80 -13.65 -0.81 13.81
CA ASN A 80 -14.62 -0.33 12.86
C ASN A 80 -13.97 0.74 11.99
N THR A 81 -13.67 0.40 10.74
CA THR A 81 -13.04 1.31 9.78
C THR A 81 -13.95 1.58 8.60
N LYS A 82 -13.79 2.74 7.97
CA LYS A 82 -14.49 3.06 6.71
C LYS A 82 -14.15 2.09 5.59
N ILE A 83 -12.96 1.48 5.63
CA ILE A 83 -12.54 0.46 4.67
C ILE A 83 -13.41 -0.79 4.83
N ASP A 84 -13.61 -1.27 6.07
CA ASP A 84 -14.46 -2.43 6.33
C ASP A 84 -15.94 -2.17 5.93
N ALA A 85 -16.44 -0.97 6.21
CA ALA A 85 -17.76 -0.54 5.75
C ALA A 85 -17.86 -0.53 4.21
N SER A 86 -16.83 0.00 3.53
CA SER A 86 -16.75 0.01 2.06
C SER A 86 -16.71 -1.39 1.48
N LEU A 87 -16.02 -2.33 2.14
CA LEU A 87 -15.93 -3.72 1.69
C LEU A 87 -17.27 -4.44 1.66
N ASN A 88 -18.17 -4.11 2.59
CA ASN A 88 -19.51 -4.70 2.61
C ASN A 88 -20.35 -4.29 1.41
N ILE A 89 -20.17 -3.07 0.91
CA ILE A 89 -20.80 -2.57 -0.33
C ILE A 89 -20.12 -3.21 -1.55
N HIS A 90 -18.80 -3.33 -1.49
CA HIS A 90 -17.95 -3.71 -2.62
C HIS A 90 -18.04 -5.19 -3.02
N PHE A 91 -18.23 -6.11 -2.06
CA PHE A 91 -18.26 -7.56 -2.34
C PHE A 91 -19.51 -8.08 -3.08
N GLY A 92 -20.35 -7.19 -3.60
CA GLY A 92 -21.32 -7.50 -4.67
C GLY A 92 -20.80 -7.28 -6.10
N ILE A 93 -19.74 -6.48 -6.29
CA ILE A 93 -19.25 -6.01 -7.61
C ILE A 93 -18.07 -6.85 -8.11
N GLU A 94 -17.09 -7.12 -7.24
CA GLU A 94 -15.92 -7.94 -7.55
C GLU A 94 -16.29 -9.39 -7.90
N TYR A 95 -17.47 -9.85 -7.47
CA TYR A 95 -17.98 -11.16 -7.80
C TYR A 95 -18.13 -11.39 -9.32
N GLU A 96 -18.57 -10.37 -10.08
CA GLU A 96 -18.67 -10.47 -11.54
C GLU A 96 -17.30 -10.37 -12.24
N ARG A 97 -16.37 -9.60 -11.68
CA ARG A 97 -14.97 -9.53 -12.14
C ARG A 97 -14.25 -10.87 -11.93
N TYR A 98 -14.46 -11.50 -10.78
CA TYR A 98 -13.97 -12.84 -10.45
C TYR A 98 -14.55 -13.93 -11.37
N LYS A 99 -15.85 -13.88 -11.70
CA LYS A 99 -16.46 -14.83 -12.66
C LYS A 99 -15.77 -14.82 -14.01
N LYS A 100 -15.39 -13.64 -14.53
CA LYS A 100 -14.66 -13.50 -15.79
C LYS A 100 -13.27 -14.13 -15.74
N LEU A 101 -12.55 -13.97 -14.63
CA LEU A 101 -11.21 -14.57 -14.45
C LEU A 101 -11.24 -16.10 -14.47
N ASN A 102 -12.23 -16.70 -13.81
CA ASN A 102 -12.32 -18.16 -13.69
C ASN A 102 -13.02 -18.86 -14.87
N GLY A 103 -13.26 -18.14 -15.97
CA GLY A 103 -13.58 -18.72 -17.27
C GLY A 103 -12.35 -19.23 -18.04
N ILE A 104 -11.14 -19.12 -17.48
CA ILE A 104 -9.87 -19.45 -18.13
C ILE A 104 -9.15 -20.54 -17.30
N ASP A 105 -8.94 -21.71 -17.90
CA ASP A 105 -8.39 -22.93 -17.27
C ASP A 105 -6.88 -22.80 -16.99
N THR A 106 -6.38 -23.17 -15.80
CA THR A 106 -4.93 -23.43 -15.52
C THR A 106 -4.65 -24.20 -14.21
N THR A 107 -3.46 -24.84 -14.19
CA THR A 107 -2.96 -25.96 -13.36
C THR A 107 -2.50 -25.64 -11.92
N GLN A 108 -2.21 -26.70 -11.16
CA GLN A 108 -2.17 -26.78 -9.68
C GLN A 108 -0.90 -26.24 -8.98
N ASN A 109 -1.08 -25.29 -8.06
CA ASN A 109 -0.56 -25.22 -6.67
C ASN A 109 -0.77 -23.78 -6.13
N ILE A 110 -0.88 -23.60 -4.80
CA ILE A 110 -0.81 -22.26 -4.21
C ILE A 110 0.64 -21.78 -4.35
N GLN A 111 0.87 -20.73 -5.13
CA GLN A 111 2.20 -20.16 -5.35
C GLN A 111 2.17 -18.64 -5.18
N PHE A 112 3.13 -18.13 -4.43
CA PHE A 112 3.48 -16.71 -4.40
C PHE A 112 4.64 -16.55 -5.35
N GLU A 113 4.48 -15.76 -6.41
CA GLU A 113 5.54 -15.51 -7.38
C GLU A 113 5.83 -14.02 -7.44
N TYR A 114 6.99 -13.62 -6.91
CA TYR A 114 7.54 -12.33 -7.21
C TYR A 114 8.08 -12.34 -8.65
N ILE A 115 7.46 -11.53 -9.50
CA ILE A 115 7.84 -11.42 -10.90
C ILE A 115 8.53 -10.08 -11.10
N SER A 116 9.86 -10.07 -11.03
CA SER A 116 10.69 -8.90 -11.37
C SER A 116 10.77 -8.62 -12.88
N ASP A 117 10.44 -9.61 -13.71
CA ASP A 117 10.47 -9.52 -15.18
C ASP A 117 9.09 -9.83 -15.76
N LYS A 118 8.50 -8.85 -16.45
CA LYS A 118 7.21 -8.95 -17.16
C LYS A 118 7.06 -10.25 -17.96
N LYS A 119 8.14 -10.79 -18.52
CA LYS A 119 8.11 -12.05 -19.29
C LYS A 119 7.55 -13.25 -18.51
N ASN A 120 7.51 -13.17 -17.19
CA ASN A 120 6.95 -14.22 -16.34
C ASN A 120 5.49 -13.95 -15.93
N LEU A 121 4.86 -12.88 -16.40
CA LEU A 121 3.43 -12.63 -16.16
C LEU A 121 2.61 -13.75 -16.78
N HIS A 122 1.76 -14.41 -15.98
CA HIS A 122 0.91 -15.48 -16.49
C HIS A 122 -0.02 -14.95 -17.59
N ALA A 123 -0.05 -15.63 -18.74
CA ALA A 123 -0.80 -15.20 -19.93
C ALA A 123 -2.30 -14.99 -19.69
N HIS A 124 -2.89 -15.64 -18.69
CA HIS A 124 -4.29 -15.43 -18.32
C HIS A 124 -4.52 -14.13 -17.53
N ILE A 125 -3.52 -13.65 -16.77
CA ILE A 125 -3.54 -12.33 -16.13
C ILE A 125 -3.41 -11.25 -17.20
N GLU A 126 -2.45 -11.38 -18.12
CA GLU A 126 -2.22 -10.39 -19.19
C GLU A 126 -3.50 -10.16 -20.03
N LYS A 127 -4.26 -11.21 -20.31
CA LYS A 127 -5.57 -11.12 -21.01
C LYS A 127 -6.65 -10.38 -20.23
N TYR A 128 -6.51 -10.26 -18.92
CA TYR A 128 -7.45 -9.56 -18.05
C TYR A 128 -7.10 -8.09 -17.87
N LEU A 129 -5.83 -7.72 -18.06
CA LEU A 129 -5.36 -6.35 -17.81
C LEU A 129 -6.04 -5.35 -18.74
N MET A 130 -6.37 -4.21 -18.17
CA MET A 130 -6.87 -3.08 -18.95
C MET A 130 -5.76 -2.52 -19.85
N PRO A 131 -6.08 -1.96 -21.03
CA PRO A 131 -5.08 -1.38 -21.93
C PRO A 131 -4.14 -0.39 -21.24
N GLU A 132 -4.66 0.44 -20.34
CA GLU A 132 -3.90 1.44 -19.58
C GLU A 132 -2.90 0.77 -18.62
N THR A 133 -3.29 -0.35 -18.00
CA THR A 133 -2.38 -1.16 -17.17
C THR A 133 -1.25 -1.75 -18.02
N ILE A 134 -1.58 -2.23 -19.22
CA ILE A 134 -0.61 -2.77 -20.17
C ILE A 134 0.37 -1.69 -20.63
N GLU A 135 -0.12 -0.48 -20.92
CA GLU A 135 0.71 0.67 -21.29
C GLU A 135 1.76 0.98 -20.22
N ILE A 136 1.37 1.05 -18.95
CA ILE A 136 2.30 1.33 -17.84
C ILE A 136 3.33 0.22 -17.68
N ILE A 137 2.91 -1.04 -17.78
CA ILE A 137 3.81 -2.19 -17.71
C ILE A 137 4.81 -2.20 -18.89
N ASN A 138 4.43 -1.63 -20.03
CA ASN A 138 5.23 -1.60 -21.26
C ASN A 138 6.06 -0.32 -21.45
N ILE A 139 6.09 0.58 -20.46
CA ILE A 139 7.04 1.70 -20.47
C ILE A 139 8.47 1.15 -20.61
N ASP A 140 9.34 1.84 -21.35
CA ASP A 140 10.74 1.43 -21.56
C ASP A 140 11.71 2.33 -20.78
N PRO A 141 12.62 1.76 -19.97
CA PRO A 141 12.68 0.34 -19.57
C PRO A 141 11.48 -0.08 -18.71
N SER A 142 11.11 -1.35 -18.68
CA SER A 142 9.93 -1.78 -17.91
C SER A 142 10.08 -1.55 -16.40
N PRO A 143 9.03 -1.07 -15.71
CA PRO A 143 9.08 -0.92 -14.26
C PRO A 143 9.23 -2.27 -13.58
N THR A 144 9.93 -2.30 -12.45
CA THR A 144 9.94 -3.47 -11.57
C THR A 144 8.52 -3.70 -11.08
N LEU A 145 8.05 -4.94 -11.21
CA LEU A 145 6.72 -5.34 -10.76
C LEU A 145 6.82 -6.19 -9.50
N SER A 146 5.82 -6.07 -8.66
CA SER A 146 5.53 -6.99 -7.57
C SER A 146 4.13 -7.53 -7.80
N ILE A 147 4.05 -8.84 -7.97
CA ILE A 147 2.81 -9.54 -8.32
C ILE A 147 2.51 -10.51 -7.19
N GLY A 148 1.28 -10.51 -6.73
CA GLY A 148 0.79 -11.54 -5.82
C GLY A 148 -0.36 -12.27 -6.48
N HIS A 149 -0.41 -13.58 -6.34
CA HIS A 149 -1.41 -14.42 -6.96
C HIS A 149 -1.84 -15.49 -5.97
N TRP A 150 -3.15 -15.70 -5.83
CA TRP A 150 -3.74 -16.72 -4.99
C TRP A 150 -4.64 -17.63 -5.81
N PHE A 151 -4.50 -18.93 -5.57
CA PHE A 151 -5.29 -19.96 -6.20
C PHE A 151 -5.96 -20.86 -5.18
N LEU A 152 -7.20 -21.28 -5.43
CA LEU A 152 -7.89 -22.31 -4.68
C LEU A 152 -8.62 -23.23 -5.64
N ASN A 153 -8.45 -24.55 -5.49
CA ASN A 153 -9.14 -25.55 -6.32
C ASN A 153 -9.07 -25.25 -7.84
N LYS A 154 -7.90 -24.83 -8.34
CA LYS A 154 -7.65 -24.51 -9.76
C LYS A 154 -8.36 -23.25 -10.27
N LYS A 155 -8.73 -22.36 -9.37
CA LYS A 155 -9.31 -21.05 -9.68
C LYS A 155 -8.42 -19.95 -9.14
N THR A 156 -8.23 -18.90 -9.93
CA THR A 156 -7.62 -17.67 -9.44
C THR A 156 -8.59 -17.04 -8.47
N GLU A 157 -8.20 -17.03 -7.19
CA GLU A 157 -8.97 -16.42 -6.12
C GLU A 157 -8.63 -14.95 -5.95
N ALA A 158 -7.39 -14.57 -6.19
CA ALA A 158 -7.02 -13.17 -6.25
C ALA A 158 -5.71 -12.96 -6.99
N PHE A 159 -5.50 -11.75 -7.49
CA PHE A 159 -4.16 -11.28 -7.82
C PHE A 159 -4.06 -9.77 -7.59
N PHE A 160 -2.84 -9.28 -7.41
CA PHE A 160 -2.53 -7.85 -7.47
C PHE A 160 -1.28 -7.63 -8.31
N ILE A 161 -1.14 -6.41 -8.83
CA ILE A 161 0.08 -5.94 -9.49
C ILE A 161 0.45 -4.58 -8.90
N HIS A 162 1.65 -4.47 -8.36
CA HIS A 162 2.27 -3.22 -7.95
C HIS A 162 3.44 -2.91 -8.90
N ALA A 163 3.52 -1.68 -9.41
CA ALA A 163 4.66 -1.22 -10.19
C ALA A 163 5.49 -0.20 -9.41
N PHE A 164 6.81 -0.38 -9.38
CA PHE A 164 7.75 0.55 -8.75
C PHE A 164 8.17 1.63 -9.74
N VAL A 165 7.94 2.88 -9.34
CA VAL A 165 7.94 4.04 -10.24
C VAL A 165 8.52 5.27 -9.52
N ASN A 166 8.94 6.26 -10.28
CA ASN A 166 9.12 7.65 -9.84
C ASN A 166 7.78 8.40 -9.85
N GLU A 167 7.64 9.38 -8.94
CA GLU A 167 6.43 10.20 -8.79
C GLU A 167 6.02 11.00 -10.04
N ASN A 168 6.94 11.25 -10.96
CA ASN A 168 6.70 12.04 -12.17
C ASN A 168 6.14 11.21 -13.34
N ILE A 169 5.69 9.98 -13.07
CA ILE A 169 5.14 9.07 -14.09
C ILE A 169 4.02 9.68 -14.93
N TYR A 170 3.24 10.60 -14.37
CA TYR A 170 2.15 11.27 -15.09
C TYR A 170 2.48 12.68 -15.57
N ASN A 171 3.68 13.19 -15.27
CA ASN A 171 4.15 14.50 -15.74
C ASN A 171 4.89 14.40 -17.08
N ASN A 172 5.48 13.24 -17.38
CA ASN A 172 6.25 13.00 -18.59
C ASN A 172 5.50 12.08 -19.57
N TYR A 173 4.53 12.62 -20.30
CA TYR A 173 4.04 11.96 -21.54
C TYR A 173 5.12 11.88 -22.64
N ASN A 174 6.30 12.46 -22.40
CA ASN A 174 7.49 12.30 -23.23
C ASN A 174 8.39 11.21 -22.64
N TYR A 175 8.47 10.10 -23.37
CA TYR A 175 9.27 8.85 -23.29
C TYR A 175 10.65 8.78 -22.58
N ASN A 176 11.11 9.78 -21.84
CA ASN A 176 12.31 9.69 -21.01
C ASN A 176 11.92 9.53 -19.54
N TYR A 177 11.42 8.34 -19.21
CA TYR A 177 11.19 7.95 -17.84
C TYR A 177 12.52 7.74 -17.13
N ASN A 178 12.82 8.57 -16.12
CA ASN A 178 14.07 8.45 -15.37
C ASN A 178 13.87 7.48 -14.19
N TYR A 179 14.41 6.26 -14.33
CA TYR A 179 14.36 5.21 -13.32
C TYR A 179 15.30 5.43 -12.13
N ASN A 180 16.17 6.44 -12.16
CA ASN A 180 17.24 6.55 -11.16
C ASN A 180 16.74 6.89 -9.75
N ASN A 181 15.46 7.26 -9.58
CA ASN A 181 14.87 7.62 -8.29
C ASN A 181 13.47 7.01 -8.13
N ILE A 182 13.37 5.67 -7.99
CA ILE A 182 12.12 5.04 -7.56
C ILE A 182 11.76 5.59 -6.18
N ASN A 183 10.60 6.23 -6.07
CA ASN A 183 10.09 6.79 -4.82
C ASN A 183 8.58 6.61 -4.69
N SER A 184 7.99 5.76 -5.53
CA SER A 184 6.55 5.62 -5.62
C SER A 184 6.17 4.19 -6.03
N ILE A 185 4.97 3.78 -5.66
CA ILE A 185 4.35 2.55 -6.17
C ILE A 185 3.02 2.87 -6.85
N ILE A 186 2.66 2.14 -7.89
CA ILE A 186 1.30 2.15 -8.48
C ILE A 186 0.62 0.83 -8.17
N LEU A 187 -0.58 0.90 -7.60
CA LEU A 187 -1.51 -0.23 -7.50
C LEU A 187 -2.21 -0.38 -8.85
N LEU A 188 -1.63 -1.18 -9.75
CA LEU A 188 -2.03 -1.29 -11.15
C LEU A 188 -3.34 -2.04 -11.33
N GLU A 189 -3.45 -3.21 -10.70
CA GLU A 189 -4.67 -4.01 -10.70
C GLU A 189 -4.77 -4.79 -9.40
N GLN A 190 -6.01 -5.04 -8.98
CA GLN A 190 -6.34 -5.89 -7.85
C GLN A 190 -7.69 -6.54 -8.11
N VAL A 191 -7.73 -7.87 -8.15
CA VAL A 191 -8.97 -8.63 -8.29
C VAL A 191 -9.05 -9.69 -7.21
N THR A 192 -10.20 -9.81 -6.56
CA THR A 192 -10.35 -10.70 -5.41
C THR A 192 -11.73 -11.38 -5.35
N SER A 193 -11.75 -12.66 -5.03
CA SER A 193 -12.95 -13.49 -4.95
C SER A 193 -13.71 -13.35 -3.63
N THR A 194 -12.98 -13.06 -2.54
CA THR A 194 -13.52 -12.96 -1.18
C THR A 194 -12.88 -11.83 -0.40
N LYS A 195 -13.55 -11.39 0.68
CA LYS A 195 -13.05 -10.38 1.62
C LYS A 195 -11.69 -10.73 2.19
N ILE A 196 -11.42 -12.03 2.39
CA ILE A 196 -10.13 -12.51 2.89
C ILE A 196 -9.03 -12.17 1.90
N PHE A 197 -9.23 -12.45 0.61
CA PHE A 197 -8.22 -12.14 -0.40
C PHE A 197 -8.02 -10.64 -0.63
N TYR A 198 -9.08 -9.83 -0.47
CA TYR A 198 -8.93 -8.37 -0.45
C TYR A 198 -8.07 -7.88 0.70
N LYS A 199 -8.27 -8.42 1.90
CA LYS A 199 -7.41 -8.14 3.05
C LYS A 199 -5.95 -8.52 2.74
N LEU A 200 -5.72 -9.67 2.12
CA LEU A 200 -4.36 -10.12 1.75
C LEU A 200 -3.69 -9.18 0.73
N CYS A 201 -4.42 -8.72 -0.30
CA CYS A 201 -3.88 -7.76 -1.28
C CYS A 201 -3.50 -6.43 -0.62
N LEU A 202 -4.40 -5.85 0.19
CA LEU A 202 -4.11 -4.61 0.91
C LEU A 202 -2.96 -4.76 1.92
N LEU A 203 -2.86 -5.91 2.59
CA LEU A 203 -1.74 -6.20 3.48
C LEU A 203 -0.41 -6.33 2.74
N SER A 204 -0.43 -6.80 1.49
CA SER A 204 0.76 -6.87 0.64
C SER A 204 1.24 -5.47 0.25
N ALA A 205 0.32 -4.56 -0.10
CA ALA A 205 0.64 -3.14 -0.31
C ALA A 205 1.15 -2.49 0.98
N PHE A 206 0.51 -2.75 2.12
CA PHE A 206 0.95 -2.26 3.43
C PHE A 206 2.37 -2.74 3.76
N ASN A 207 2.67 -4.04 3.62
CA ASN A 207 4.01 -4.58 3.89
C ASN A 207 5.07 -3.99 2.95
N THR A 208 4.71 -3.79 1.68
CA THR A 208 5.58 -3.13 0.70
C THR A 208 6.00 -1.74 1.20
N LEU A 209 5.05 -0.94 1.71
CA LEU A 209 5.34 0.41 2.24
C LEU A 209 6.15 0.37 3.53
N LEU A 210 5.94 -0.63 4.40
CA LEU A 210 6.72 -0.76 5.63
C LEU A 210 8.18 -1.12 5.37
N ASN A 211 8.44 -1.94 4.34
CA ASN A 211 9.77 -2.42 4.02
C ASN A 211 10.55 -1.49 3.09
N ASN A 212 9.88 -0.53 2.44
CA ASN A 212 10.47 0.39 1.48
C ASN A 212 10.37 1.85 1.93
N ASN A 213 11.26 2.25 2.85
CA ASN A 213 11.30 3.61 3.41
C ASN A 213 11.64 4.73 2.41
N HIS A 214 11.97 4.39 1.17
CA HIS A 214 12.19 5.35 0.08
C HIS A 214 10.91 5.65 -0.73
N ILE A 215 9.80 4.93 -0.48
CA ILE A 215 8.53 5.11 -1.20
C ILE A 215 7.71 6.22 -0.56
N ASP A 216 7.72 7.39 -1.19
CA ASP A 216 7.04 8.59 -0.72
C ASP A 216 5.57 8.63 -1.14
N TYR A 217 5.22 7.98 -2.25
CA TYR A 217 3.85 8.04 -2.80
C TYR A 217 3.28 6.69 -3.24
N VAL A 218 1.96 6.58 -3.12
CA VAL A 218 1.16 5.50 -3.68
C VAL A 218 0.22 6.09 -4.71
N PHE A 219 0.22 5.53 -5.90
CA PHE A 219 -0.75 5.82 -6.94
C PHE A 219 -1.77 4.70 -7.03
N ALA A 220 -3.03 5.06 -7.24
CA ALA A 220 -4.11 4.10 -7.43
C ALA A 220 -5.08 4.58 -8.50
N PHE A 221 -5.73 3.62 -9.18
CA PHE A 221 -6.76 3.90 -10.16
C PHE A 221 -8.14 3.71 -9.54
N ALA A 222 -9.01 4.70 -9.75
CA ALA A 222 -10.42 4.63 -9.38
C ALA A 222 -11.28 4.66 -10.64
N ASN A 223 -11.96 3.55 -10.91
CA ASN A 223 -12.91 3.40 -12.02
C ASN A 223 -14.38 3.37 -11.54
N THR A 224 -14.62 3.32 -10.23
CA THR A 224 -15.96 3.40 -9.62
C THR A 224 -16.05 4.55 -8.63
N LYS A 225 -17.26 5.10 -8.43
CA LYS A 225 -17.50 6.09 -7.38
C LYS A 225 -17.16 5.58 -5.98
N CYS A 226 -17.31 4.28 -5.73
CA CYS A 226 -17.00 3.66 -4.45
C CYS A 226 -15.50 3.77 -4.14
N TYR A 227 -14.64 3.32 -5.06
CA TYR A 227 -13.19 3.41 -4.90
C TYR A 227 -12.69 4.85 -4.85
N LEU A 228 -13.25 5.73 -5.69
CA LEU A 228 -12.88 7.14 -5.64
C LEU A 228 -13.15 7.74 -4.26
N LYS A 229 -14.33 7.52 -3.69
CA LYS A 229 -14.66 7.99 -2.33
C LYS A 229 -13.74 7.38 -1.28
N LEU A 230 -13.41 6.10 -1.40
CA LEU A 230 -12.50 5.42 -0.48
C LEU A 230 -11.10 6.03 -0.51
N PHE A 231 -10.51 6.18 -1.71
CA PHE A 231 -9.16 6.74 -1.86
C PHE A 231 -9.07 8.19 -1.37
N LEU A 232 -10.08 9.01 -1.66
CA LEU A 232 -10.17 10.37 -1.11
C LEU A 232 -10.28 10.36 0.42
N ALA A 233 -11.07 9.45 0.99
CA ALA A 233 -11.24 9.36 2.44
C ALA A 233 -9.97 8.92 3.19
N ILE A 234 -9.08 8.17 2.53
CA ILE A 234 -7.79 7.76 3.09
C ILE A 234 -6.65 8.74 2.80
N GLY A 235 -6.96 9.92 2.25
CA GLY A 235 -6.01 11.03 2.07
C GLY A 235 -5.42 11.15 0.67
N GLY A 236 -6.06 10.56 -0.34
CA GLY A 236 -5.65 10.69 -1.72
C GLY A 236 -6.11 11.98 -2.40
N ASP A 237 -5.27 12.47 -3.31
CA ASP A 237 -5.53 13.63 -4.16
C ASP A 237 -5.70 13.18 -5.61
N ILE A 238 -6.69 13.73 -6.31
CA ILE A 238 -6.87 13.49 -7.74
C ILE A 238 -5.79 14.26 -8.50
N ILE A 239 -4.98 13.56 -9.28
CA ILE A 239 -3.91 14.19 -10.08
C ILE A 239 -4.24 14.28 -11.57
N THR A 240 -4.96 13.29 -12.12
CA THR A 240 -5.38 13.29 -13.52
C THR A 240 -6.52 12.29 -13.74
N THR A 241 -7.10 12.32 -14.94
CA THR A 241 -8.08 11.35 -15.43
C THR A 241 -7.64 10.82 -16.78
N MET A 242 -7.71 9.50 -16.98
CA MET A 242 -7.38 8.81 -18.23
C MET A 242 -8.66 8.41 -18.97
N GLY A 243 -8.55 8.23 -20.29
CA GLY A 243 -9.64 8.18 -21.28
C GLY A 243 -10.83 7.23 -21.00
N ASP A 244 -11.84 7.33 -21.87
CA ASP A 244 -13.10 6.58 -21.78
C ASP A 244 -12.88 5.06 -21.92
N LEU A 245 -13.51 4.29 -21.03
CA LEU A 245 -13.59 2.83 -21.10
C LEU A 245 -14.18 2.38 -22.45
N SER A 246 -13.42 1.65 -23.27
CA SER A 246 -13.94 1.02 -24.49
C SER A 246 -14.80 -0.23 -24.25
N ALA A 247 -15.11 -0.58 -22.99
CA ALA A 247 -16.07 -1.63 -22.70
C ALA A 247 -16.77 -1.43 -21.34
N PRO A 248 -18.10 -1.48 -21.26
CA PRO A 248 -18.81 -1.52 -19.98
C PRO A 248 -18.70 -2.93 -19.36
N PRO A 249 -18.28 -3.10 -18.09
CA PRO A 249 -18.49 -4.34 -17.35
C PRO A 249 -19.88 -4.33 -16.67
N PRO A 250 -20.43 -5.51 -16.37
CA PRO A 250 -21.83 -5.67 -15.99
C PRO A 250 -22.02 -5.39 -14.48
N CYS A 251 -22.63 -4.26 -14.11
CA CYS A 251 -23.57 -4.12 -12.99
C CYS A 251 -23.90 -2.66 -12.63
N ASN A 252 -25.04 -2.49 -11.97
CA ASN A 252 -25.73 -1.25 -11.58
C ASN A 252 -25.01 -0.37 -10.52
N GLU A 253 -23.69 -0.19 -10.58
CA GLU A 253 -23.02 0.92 -9.90
C GLU A 253 -22.63 2.02 -10.89
N VAL A 254 -22.51 3.26 -10.40
CA VAL A 254 -22.11 4.39 -11.23
C VAL A 254 -20.60 4.29 -11.51
N ILE A 255 -20.28 3.51 -12.53
CA ILE A 255 -18.98 3.52 -13.20
C ILE A 255 -18.62 4.97 -13.53
N LEU A 256 -17.38 5.36 -13.26
CA LEU A 256 -16.89 6.67 -13.66
C LEU A 256 -16.71 6.67 -15.17
N LYS A 257 -17.02 7.80 -15.82
CA LYS A 257 -16.79 7.94 -17.27
C LYS A 257 -15.32 7.75 -17.63
N HIS A 258 -14.44 8.22 -16.75
CA HIS A 258 -13.00 8.18 -16.91
C HIS A 258 -12.37 7.45 -15.72
N THR A 259 -11.23 6.81 -15.95
CA THR A 259 -10.39 6.29 -14.86
C THR A 259 -9.70 7.46 -14.16
N THR A 260 -9.95 7.64 -12.87
CA THR A 260 -9.31 8.69 -12.08
C THR A 260 -8.03 8.17 -11.45
N VAL A 261 -6.93 8.91 -11.61
CA VAL A 261 -5.65 8.60 -10.99
C VAL A 261 -5.53 9.38 -9.68
N ILE A 262 -5.31 8.65 -8.60
CA ILE A 262 -5.15 9.20 -7.25
C ILE A 262 -3.69 9.08 -6.82
N LYS A 263 -3.12 10.15 -6.26
CA LYS A 263 -1.82 10.17 -5.59
C LYS A 263 -2.05 10.27 -4.08
N ILE A 264 -1.39 9.42 -3.29
CA ILE A 264 -1.45 9.42 -1.83
C ILE A 264 -0.04 9.50 -1.28
N ASP A 265 0.22 10.41 -0.36
CA ASP A 265 1.47 10.41 0.42
C ASP A 265 1.52 9.16 1.30
N ALA A 266 2.62 8.41 1.24
CA ALA A 266 2.77 7.13 1.92
C ALA A 266 2.68 7.27 3.44
N ILE A 267 3.23 8.33 4.03
CA ILE A 267 3.12 8.56 5.47
C ILE A 267 1.70 8.98 5.86
N LYS A 268 1.04 9.81 5.05
CA LYS A 268 -0.39 10.15 5.28
C LYS A 268 -1.25 8.89 5.21
N LEU A 269 -1.00 8.00 4.25
CA LEU A 269 -1.72 6.73 4.14
C LEU A 269 -1.48 5.85 5.37
N LEU A 270 -0.21 5.62 5.74
CA LEU A 270 0.17 4.77 6.89
C LEU A 270 -0.30 5.34 8.24
N SER A 271 -0.49 6.66 8.33
CA SER A 271 -0.99 7.33 9.54
C SER A 271 -2.50 7.57 9.54
N ASN A 272 -3.18 7.33 8.42
CA ASN A 272 -4.63 7.37 8.34
C ASN A 272 -5.21 6.25 9.22
N LYS A 273 -6.04 6.62 10.20
CA LYS A 273 -6.58 5.67 11.17
C LYS A 273 -7.41 4.57 10.53
N ASP A 274 -8.23 4.89 9.52
CA ASP A 274 -9.07 3.90 8.84
C ASP A 274 -8.20 2.85 8.14
N PHE A 275 -7.14 3.29 7.44
CA PHE A 275 -6.20 2.39 6.76
C PHE A 275 -5.34 1.58 7.74
N LEU A 276 -4.67 2.26 8.67
CA LEU A 276 -3.79 1.63 9.65
C LEU A 276 -4.53 0.59 10.48
N PHE A 277 -5.71 0.93 11.01
CA PHE A 277 -6.46 0.01 11.87
C PHE A 277 -7.03 -1.16 11.08
N PHE A 278 -7.45 -0.94 9.83
CA PHE A 278 -7.89 -2.02 8.96
C PHE A 278 -6.76 -3.03 8.72
N CYS A 279 -5.55 -2.56 8.44
CA CYS A 279 -4.38 -3.42 8.26
C CYS A 279 -4.01 -4.16 9.56
N LEU A 280 -3.93 -3.46 10.69
CA LEU A 280 -3.60 -4.08 11.98
C LEU A 280 -4.64 -5.12 12.42
N GLN A 281 -5.93 -4.84 12.21
CA GLN A 281 -7.00 -5.78 12.46
C GLN A 281 -6.89 -7.00 11.55
N SER A 282 -6.72 -6.78 10.24
CA SER A 282 -6.59 -7.86 9.26
C SER A 282 -5.42 -8.78 9.60
N ARG A 283 -4.25 -8.23 9.98
CA ARG A 283 -3.12 -9.02 10.47
C ARG A 283 -3.48 -9.84 11.71
N THR A 284 -4.16 -9.23 12.69
CA THR A 284 -4.57 -9.92 13.92
C THR A 284 -5.52 -11.08 13.64
N GLU A 285 -6.50 -10.88 12.75
CA GLU A 285 -7.48 -11.90 12.35
C GLU A 285 -6.81 -13.05 11.57
N LEU A 286 -5.94 -12.73 10.60
CA LEU A 286 -5.24 -13.74 9.81
C LEU A 286 -4.25 -14.54 10.65
N LYS A 287 -3.60 -13.93 11.65
CA LYS A 287 -2.73 -14.65 12.59
C LYS A 287 -3.46 -15.76 13.34
N ILE A 288 -4.76 -15.58 13.60
CA ILE A 288 -5.61 -16.57 14.28
C ILE A 288 -6.17 -17.59 13.28
N THR A 289 -6.66 -17.12 12.14
CA THR A 289 -7.46 -17.93 11.20
C THR A 289 -6.63 -18.65 10.15
N THR A 290 -5.59 -18.01 9.62
CA THR A 290 -4.79 -18.46 8.48
C THR A 290 -3.31 -18.00 8.59
N PRO A 291 -2.59 -18.36 9.68
CA PRO A 291 -1.25 -17.83 9.96
C PRO A 291 -0.22 -18.12 8.86
N GLN A 292 -0.39 -19.20 8.10
CA GLN A 292 0.48 -19.56 6.96
C GLN A 292 0.43 -18.52 5.83
N LEU A 293 -0.75 -17.99 5.53
CA LEU A 293 -0.92 -16.96 4.49
C LEU A 293 -0.33 -15.61 4.94
N LEU A 294 -0.43 -15.30 6.23
CA LEU A 294 0.18 -14.09 6.77
C LEU A 294 1.71 -14.17 6.73
N ALA A 295 2.31 -15.33 7.06
CA ALA A 295 3.75 -15.53 6.99
C ALA A 295 4.28 -15.31 5.55
N GLN A 296 3.53 -15.77 4.55
CA GLN A 296 3.90 -15.55 3.14
C GLN A 296 3.91 -14.07 2.74
N ILE A 297 3.02 -13.26 3.32
CA ILE A 297 3.04 -11.79 3.11
C ILE A 297 4.23 -11.16 3.84
N ASP A 298 4.52 -11.60 5.06
CA ASP A 298 5.61 -11.04 5.87
C ASP A 298 6.99 -11.37 5.29
N ASP A 299 7.14 -12.58 4.73
CA ASP A 299 8.34 -13.02 4.02
C ASP A 299 8.49 -12.39 2.63
N PHE A 300 7.42 -11.78 2.12
CA PHE A 300 7.41 -11.10 0.83
C PHE A 300 8.21 -9.79 0.92
N LYS A 301 9.48 -9.86 0.49
CA LYS A 301 10.36 -8.71 0.34
C LYS A 301 10.21 -8.18 -1.09
N CYS A 302 9.54 -7.04 -1.23
CA CYS A 302 9.60 -6.21 -2.43
C CYS A 302 10.81 -5.29 -2.36
#